data_AF-A0A7S0X877-F1
#
_entry.id   AF-A0A7S0X877-F1
#
_cell.length_a   1.000
_cell.length_b   1.000
_cell.length_c   1.000
_cell.angle_alpha   90.00
_cell.angle_beta   90.00
_cell.angle_gamma   90.00
#
_symmetry.space_group_name_H-M   'P 1'
#
loop_
_entity.id
_entity.type
_entity.pdbx_description
1 polymer ?
#
loop_
_entity_poly.entity_id
_entity_poly.type
_entity_poly.pdbx_seq_one_letter_code
_entity_poly.pdbx_strand_id
1 'polypeptide(L)'
;QRHREDRQKPLKVHFVGEEGVDEGGVQKEFFQLLIRQVFDPAFGMFSYNDETRLFWFGASSMLGLEMEYELIGMIVGLAIYNGHILEFRFPMLIYRKLMGQPPGMRDLKEVNPWVHSGFLKMLDATPAEVDAYGLVFQASQEVFGEVQTVDLAVGGEGRPVTAANCREYVDLYV
;
A
#
# COMPACT_ATOMS: atom_id res chain seq x y z
N GLN A 1 9.76 -28.93 -2.23
CA GLN A 1 8.52 -29.47 -1.61
C GLN A 1 8.53 -29.37 -0.08
N ARG A 2 9.59 -29.78 0.64
CA ARG A 2 9.66 -29.69 2.13
C ARG A 2 9.42 -28.29 2.74
N HIS A 3 9.81 -27.21 2.08
CA HIS A 3 9.69 -25.84 2.61
C HIS A 3 8.26 -25.30 2.80
N ARG A 4 7.24 -25.87 2.15
CA ARG A 4 5.86 -25.35 2.21
C ARG A 4 5.09 -25.89 3.43
N GLU A 5 5.35 -27.14 3.80
CA GLU A 5 4.71 -27.81 4.94
C GLU A 5 5.21 -27.25 6.27
N ASP A 6 6.46 -26.76 6.32
CA ASP A 6 7.02 -26.15 7.53
C ASP A 6 6.33 -24.83 7.92
N ARG A 7 5.78 -24.09 6.95
CA ARG A 7 5.05 -22.82 7.20
C ARG A 7 3.67 -23.02 7.83
N GLN A 8 3.20 -24.27 7.89
CA GLN A 8 1.93 -24.67 8.50
C GLN A 8 2.13 -25.29 9.89
N LYS A 9 3.37 -25.32 10.39
CA LYS A 9 3.65 -25.76 11.76
C LYS A 9 3.43 -24.60 12.74
N PRO A 10 3.12 -24.90 14.01
CA PRO A 10 3.13 -23.89 15.06
C PRO A 10 4.46 -23.15 15.05
N LEU A 11 4.42 -21.82 15.03
CA LEU A 11 5.61 -21.00 15.16
C LEU A 11 6.26 -21.30 16.52
N LYS A 12 7.59 -21.33 16.58
CA LYS A 12 8.35 -21.31 17.84
C LYS A 12 9.45 -20.28 17.69
N VAL A 13 9.54 -19.37 18.66
CA VAL A 13 10.56 -18.31 18.65
C VAL A 13 11.49 -18.51 19.84
N HIS A 14 12.79 -18.34 19.59
CA HIS A 14 13.83 -18.34 20.61
C HIS A 14 14.75 -17.14 20.37
N PHE A 15 14.80 -16.21 21.33
CA PHE A 15 15.77 -15.11 21.30
C PHE A 15 17.14 -15.63 21.72
N VAL A 16 18.16 -15.30 20.94
CA VAL A 16 19.54 -15.76 21.19
C VAL A 16 20.07 -15.05 22.44
N GLY A 17 20.43 -15.83 23.46
CA GLY A 17 20.99 -15.29 24.70
C GLY A 17 19.95 -15.00 25.79
N GLU A 18 18.67 -15.32 25.57
CA GLU A 18 17.62 -15.18 26.57
C GLU A 18 17.11 -16.55 27.05
N GLU A 19 16.95 -16.70 28.36
CA GLU A 19 16.26 -17.85 28.93
C GLU A 19 14.74 -17.62 28.85
N GLY A 20 14.11 -18.24 27.85
CA GLY A 20 12.66 -18.18 27.67
C GLY A 20 12.11 -19.47 27.07
N VAL A 21 11.12 -20.07 27.72
CA VAL A 21 10.29 -21.13 27.14
C VAL A 21 9.08 -20.46 26.49
N ASP A 22 8.85 -20.73 25.21
CA ASP A 22 7.77 -20.13 24.45
C ASP A 22 6.40 -20.71 24.84
N GLU A 23 5.75 -20.07 25.80
CA GLU A 23 4.33 -20.28 26.16
C GLU A 23 3.40 -19.23 25.50
N GLY A 24 3.85 -18.61 24.39
CA GLY A 24 3.12 -17.61 23.61
C GLY A 24 3.56 -16.16 23.87
N GLY A 25 4.22 -15.87 25.00
CA GLY A 25 4.77 -14.55 25.31
C GLY A 25 5.89 -14.14 24.34
N VAL A 26 6.79 -15.08 24.04
CA VAL A 26 7.95 -14.85 23.16
C VAL A 26 7.50 -14.57 21.72
N GLN A 27 6.46 -15.28 21.24
CA GLN A 27 5.87 -15.01 19.92
C GLN A 27 5.25 -13.63 19.82
N LYS A 28 4.53 -13.21 20.87
CA LYS A 28 3.91 -11.89 20.91
C LYS A 28 4.98 -10.79 20.84
N GLU A 29 6.03 -10.91 21.64
CA GLU A 29 7.15 -9.97 21.63
C GLU A 29 7.85 -9.92 20.27
N PHE A 30 8.10 -11.08 19.65
CA PHE A 30 8.66 -11.16 18.30
C PHE A 30 7.85 -10.38 17.27
N PHE A 31 6.52 -10.58 17.22
CA PHE A 31 5.67 -9.84 16.28
C PHE A 31 5.64 -8.34 16.61
N GLN A 32 5.62 -7.95 17.89
CA GLN A 32 5.64 -6.55 18.30
C GLN A 32 6.92 -5.84 17.86
N LEU A 33 8.09 -6.45 18.07
CA LEU A 33 9.38 -5.90 17.64
C LEU A 33 9.45 -5.76 16.12
N LEU A 34 8.99 -6.78 15.40
CA LEU A 34 8.99 -6.78 13.95
C LEU A 34 8.07 -5.70 13.37
N ILE A 35 6.81 -5.61 13.84
CA ILE A 35 5.86 -4.57 13.40
C ILE A 35 6.46 -3.19 13.64
N ARG A 36 7.05 -2.96 14.83
CA ARG A 36 7.67 -1.68 15.17
C ARG A 36 8.76 -1.28 14.18
N GLN A 37 9.59 -2.23 13.75
CA GLN A 37 10.67 -1.96 12.79
C GLN A 37 10.14 -1.77 11.35
N VAL A 38 9.20 -2.60 10.92
CA VAL A 38 8.65 -2.58 9.56
C VAL A 38 7.90 -1.27 9.28
N PHE A 39 7.15 -0.78 10.25
CA PHE A 39 6.37 0.44 10.15
C PHE A 39 7.12 1.68 10.67
N ASP A 40 8.41 1.56 10.96
CA ASP A 40 9.25 2.71 11.29
C ASP A 40 9.44 3.58 10.03
N PRO A 41 9.09 4.88 10.08
CA PRO A 41 9.33 5.79 8.96
C PRO A 41 10.79 5.83 8.49
N ALA A 42 11.75 5.58 9.38
CA ALA A 42 13.18 5.52 9.03
C ALA A 42 13.53 4.31 8.15
N PHE A 43 12.75 3.22 8.21
CA PHE A 43 12.89 2.08 7.32
C PHE A 43 12.22 2.34 5.96
N GLY A 44 11.20 3.19 5.93
CA GLY A 44 10.63 3.77 4.71
C GLY A 44 9.69 2.86 3.91
N MET A 45 9.49 1.60 4.31
CA MET A 45 8.63 0.64 3.61
C MET A 45 7.17 1.04 3.57
N PHE A 46 6.68 1.65 4.65
CA PHE A 46 5.31 2.10 4.76
C PHE A 46 5.24 3.55 5.24
N SER A 47 4.28 4.29 4.72
CA SER A 47 3.90 5.61 5.21
C SER A 47 2.62 5.50 6.02
N TYR A 48 2.54 6.25 7.12
CA TYR A 48 1.33 6.38 7.91
C TYR A 48 0.55 7.62 7.46
N ASN A 49 -0.74 7.47 7.19
CA ASN A 49 -1.61 8.57 6.86
C ASN A 49 -2.45 8.96 8.10
N ASP A 50 -2.24 10.17 8.63
CA ASP A 50 -2.90 10.64 9.85
C ASP A 50 -4.43 10.78 9.73
N GLU A 51 -4.92 11.13 8.54
CA GLU A 51 -6.35 11.32 8.27
C GLU A 51 -7.09 9.97 8.30
N THR A 52 -6.55 8.97 7.63
CA THR A 52 -7.19 7.64 7.51
C THR A 52 -6.79 6.70 8.65
N ARG A 53 -5.67 6.97 9.34
CA ARG A 53 -5.04 6.12 10.36
C ARG A 53 -4.69 4.72 9.83
N LEU A 54 -4.24 4.70 8.59
CA LEU A 54 -3.85 3.51 7.83
C LEU A 54 -2.39 3.64 7.38
N PHE A 55 -1.73 2.49 7.25
CA PHE A 55 -0.43 2.40 6.59
C PHE A 55 -0.62 2.16 5.09
N TRP A 56 0.21 2.78 4.27
CA TRP A 56 0.30 2.52 2.84
C TRP A 56 1.74 2.27 2.43
N PHE A 57 1.96 1.67 1.27
CA PHE A 57 3.30 1.46 0.73
C PHE A 57 4.03 2.80 0.56
N GLY A 58 5.24 2.89 1.11
CA GLY A 58 6.07 4.08 1.04
C GLY A 58 6.72 4.25 -0.34
N ALA A 59 7.33 5.41 -0.57
CA ALA A 59 8.05 5.72 -1.81
C ALA A 59 9.24 4.76 -2.06
N SER A 60 9.81 4.16 -1.01
CA SER A 60 10.85 3.13 -1.12
C SER A 60 10.39 1.83 -1.76
N SER A 61 9.07 1.62 -1.89
CA SER A 61 8.52 0.46 -2.60
C SER A 61 9.05 0.32 -4.01
N MET A 62 9.49 1.42 -4.63
CA MET A 62 10.07 1.45 -5.97
C MET A 62 11.57 1.15 -6.03
N LEU A 63 12.25 0.94 -4.89
CA LEU A 63 13.70 0.75 -4.81
C LEU A 63 14.15 -0.72 -4.62
N GLY A 64 13.33 -1.69 -5.04
CA GLY A 64 13.75 -3.10 -5.06
C GLY A 64 13.71 -3.81 -3.69
N LEU A 65 12.82 -3.38 -2.79
CA LEU A 65 12.56 -4.05 -1.50
C LEU A 65 11.68 -5.30 -1.63
N GLU A 66 11.78 -6.02 -2.74
CA GLU A 66 10.89 -7.13 -3.08
C GLU A 66 10.97 -8.26 -2.04
N MET A 67 12.19 -8.59 -1.59
CA MET A 67 12.41 -9.63 -0.58
C MET A 67 11.83 -9.24 0.78
N GLU A 68 11.93 -7.97 1.16
CA GLU A 68 11.39 -7.44 2.41
C GLU A 68 9.85 -7.48 2.38
N TYR A 69 9.21 -7.09 1.28
CA TYR A 69 7.76 -7.22 1.13
C TYR A 69 7.30 -8.69 1.14
N GLU A 70 8.05 -9.58 0.49
CA GLU A 70 7.76 -11.01 0.53
C GLU A 70 7.85 -11.54 1.97
N LEU A 71 8.91 -11.16 2.70
CA LEU A 71 9.13 -11.55 4.09
C LEU A 71 8.00 -11.05 5.00
N ILE A 72 7.62 -9.77 4.87
CA ILE A 72 6.51 -9.20 5.66
C ILE A 72 5.20 -9.90 5.33
N GLY A 73 4.92 -10.17 4.05
CA GLY A 73 3.75 -10.94 3.63
C GLY A 73 3.73 -12.35 4.25
N MET A 74 4.89 -13.02 4.28
CA MET A 74 5.02 -14.32 4.96
C MET A 74 4.75 -14.23 6.46
N ILE A 75 5.30 -13.22 7.13
CA ILE A 75 5.12 -13.02 8.57
C ILE A 75 3.66 -12.70 8.90
N VAL A 76 3.02 -11.81 8.14
CA VAL A 76 1.59 -11.50 8.29
C VAL A 76 0.76 -12.78 8.12
N GLY A 77 1.07 -13.60 7.10
CA GLY A 77 0.45 -14.91 6.92
C GLY A 77 0.67 -15.86 8.09
N LEU A 78 1.88 -15.93 8.63
CA LEU A 78 2.22 -16.75 9.81
C LEU A 78 1.46 -16.30 11.05
N ALA A 79 1.35 -14.99 11.30
CA ALA A 79 0.59 -14.46 12.42
C ALA A 79 -0.88 -14.85 12.33
N ILE A 80 -1.50 -14.66 11.15
CA ILE A 80 -2.89 -15.06 10.90
C ILE A 80 -3.06 -16.57 11.13
N TYR A 81 -2.15 -17.40 10.61
CA TYR A 81 -2.21 -18.85 10.76
C TYR A 81 -2.09 -19.31 12.22
N ASN A 82 -1.25 -18.64 13.01
CA ASN A 82 -1.03 -18.96 14.43
C ASN A 82 -2.00 -18.20 15.38
N GLY A 83 -2.99 -17.48 14.85
CA GLY A 83 -3.99 -16.78 15.66
C GLY A 83 -3.46 -15.54 16.40
N HIS A 84 -2.36 -14.96 15.94
CA HIS A 84 -1.79 -13.74 16.50
C HIS A 84 -2.38 -12.50 15.84
N ILE A 85 -2.88 -11.57 16.66
CA ILE A 85 -3.38 -10.28 16.20
C ILE A 85 -2.20 -9.31 16.07
N LEU A 86 -2.04 -8.74 14.88
CA LEU A 86 -1.02 -7.75 14.58
C LEU A 86 -1.58 -6.33 14.76
N GLU A 87 -0.82 -5.45 15.43
CA GLU A 87 -1.26 -4.11 15.81
C GLU A 87 -0.97 -3.05 14.71
N PHE A 88 -1.52 -3.25 13.51
CA PHE A 88 -1.50 -2.25 12.43
C PHE A 88 -2.79 -2.31 11.61
N ARG A 89 -3.02 -1.30 10.76
CA ARG A 89 -4.16 -1.28 9.84
C ARG A 89 -3.74 -0.89 8.43
N PHE A 90 -4.12 -1.72 7.47
CA PHE A 90 -4.04 -1.43 6.05
C PHE A 90 -5.41 -1.04 5.48
N PRO A 91 -5.45 -0.30 4.36
CA PRO A 91 -6.66 -0.12 3.57
C PRO A 91 -7.26 -1.47 3.18
N MET A 92 -8.59 -1.49 3.07
CA MET A 92 -9.32 -2.68 2.63
C MET A 92 -8.94 -3.11 1.22
N LEU A 93 -8.38 -2.19 0.43
CA LEU A 93 -7.81 -2.44 -0.88
C LEU A 93 -6.80 -3.59 -0.87
N ILE A 94 -5.94 -3.70 0.15
CA ILE A 94 -4.92 -4.75 0.18
C ILE A 94 -5.58 -6.14 0.23
N TYR A 95 -6.57 -6.33 1.11
CA TYR A 95 -7.27 -7.60 1.22
C TYR A 95 -8.06 -7.93 -0.05
N ARG A 96 -8.67 -6.93 -0.69
CA ARG A 96 -9.34 -7.08 -1.99
C ARG A 96 -8.37 -7.51 -3.09
N LYS A 97 -7.20 -6.87 -3.16
CA LYS A 97 -6.14 -7.22 -4.11
C LYS A 97 -5.64 -8.65 -3.91
N LEU A 98 -5.47 -9.08 -2.65
CA LEU A 98 -5.11 -10.47 -2.30
C LEU A 98 -6.20 -11.48 -2.72
N MET A 99 -7.46 -11.06 -2.81
CA MET A 99 -8.58 -11.86 -3.33
C MET A 99 -8.77 -11.74 -4.86
N GLY A 100 -7.89 -11.03 -5.57
CA GLY A 100 -7.98 -10.83 -7.02
C GLY A 100 -9.05 -9.83 -7.46
N GLN A 101 -9.55 -8.97 -6.57
CA GLN A 101 -10.49 -7.91 -6.92
C GLN A 101 -9.73 -6.65 -7.38
N PRO A 102 -10.15 -6.00 -8.48
CA PRO A 102 -9.51 -4.77 -8.96
C PRO A 102 -9.77 -3.59 -8.01
N PRO A 103 -8.86 -2.61 -7.98
CA PRO A 103 -9.09 -1.37 -7.25
C PRO A 103 -10.25 -0.57 -7.86
N GLY A 104 -10.80 0.35 -7.08
CA GLY A 104 -11.79 1.32 -7.55
C GLY A 104 -11.75 2.62 -6.76
N MET A 105 -12.56 3.61 -7.17
CA MET A 105 -12.58 4.95 -6.56
C MET A 105 -12.73 4.96 -5.03
N ARG A 106 -13.53 4.02 -4.48
CA ARG A 106 -13.70 3.90 -3.02
C ARG A 106 -12.39 3.55 -2.29
N ASP A 107 -11.47 2.88 -2.97
CA ASP A 107 -10.20 2.42 -2.44
C ASP A 107 -9.21 3.59 -2.38
N LEU A 108 -9.24 4.44 -3.40
CA LEU A 108 -8.48 5.69 -3.43
C LEU A 108 -8.84 6.60 -2.25
N LYS A 109 -10.09 6.57 -1.77
CA LYS A 109 -10.48 7.32 -0.56
C LYS A 109 -9.70 6.90 0.68
N GLU A 110 -9.37 5.62 0.83
CA GLU A 110 -8.61 5.11 1.98
C GLU A 110 -7.10 5.36 1.81
N VAL A 111 -6.60 5.34 0.58
CA VAL A 111 -5.16 5.49 0.28
C VAL A 111 -4.74 6.95 0.18
N ASN A 112 -5.52 7.76 -0.55
CA ASN A 112 -5.28 9.17 -0.79
C ASN A 112 -6.60 9.97 -0.84
N PRO A 113 -7.13 10.37 0.33
CA PRO A 113 -8.38 11.14 0.43
C PRO A 113 -8.38 12.43 -0.38
N TRP A 114 -7.21 13.06 -0.52
CA TRP A 114 -7.05 14.32 -1.25
C TRP A 114 -7.25 14.12 -2.75
N VAL A 115 -6.57 13.14 -3.36
CA VAL A 115 -6.74 12.82 -4.78
C VAL A 115 -8.16 12.33 -5.05
N HIS A 116 -8.72 11.47 -4.19
CA HIS A 116 -10.11 11.04 -4.29
C HIS A 116 -11.07 12.25 -4.35
N SER A 117 -10.91 13.21 -3.44
CA SER A 117 -11.76 14.40 -3.40
C SER A 117 -11.56 15.31 -4.61
N GLY A 118 -10.33 15.43 -5.11
CA GLY A 118 -10.01 16.15 -6.35
C GLY A 118 -10.70 15.55 -7.57
N PHE A 119 -10.66 14.22 -7.71
CA PHE A 119 -11.32 13.53 -8.81
C PHE A 119 -12.84 13.63 -8.75
N LEU A 120 -13.45 13.54 -7.56
CA LEU A 120 -14.89 13.78 -7.44
C LEU A 120 -15.29 15.19 -7.90
N LYS A 121 -14.50 16.21 -7.55
CA LYS A 121 -14.73 17.58 -8.02
C LYS A 121 -14.56 17.70 -9.53
N MET A 122 -13.52 17.10 -10.10
CA MET A 122 -13.28 17.12 -11.55
C MET A 122 -14.38 16.41 -12.34
N LEU A 123 -14.95 15.33 -11.80
CA LEU A 123 -16.05 14.60 -12.44
C LEU A 123 -17.39 15.37 -12.40
N ASP A 124 -17.55 16.30 -11.46
CA ASP A 124 -18.74 17.17 -11.32
C ASP A 124 -18.54 18.56 -11.96
N ALA A 125 -17.33 18.84 -12.44
CA ALA A 125 -16.94 20.14 -12.97
C ALA A 125 -17.49 20.38 -14.39
N THR A 126 -17.66 21.65 -14.75
CA THR A 126 -18.01 22.08 -16.10
C THR A 126 -16.83 21.87 -17.07
N PRO A 127 -17.07 21.80 -18.40
CA PRO A 127 -15.98 21.65 -19.37
C PRO A 127 -14.88 22.70 -19.23
N ALA A 128 -15.24 23.97 -19.01
CA ALA A 128 -14.26 25.04 -18.85
C ALA A 128 -13.40 24.88 -17.58
N GLU A 129 -13.97 24.35 -16.49
CA GLU A 129 -13.22 24.05 -15.27
C GLU A 129 -12.31 22.85 -15.44
N VAL A 130 -12.75 21.80 -16.15
CA VAL A 130 -11.91 20.64 -16.47
C VAL A 130 -10.70 21.07 -17.32
N ASP A 131 -10.94 21.85 -18.36
CA ASP A 131 -9.88 22.38 -19.23
C ASP A 131 -8.91 23.29 -18.44
N ALA A 132 -9.41 24.04 -17.46
CA ALA A 132 -8.59 24.90 -16.60
C ALA A 132 -7.62 24.14 -15.68
N TYR A 133 -7.86 22.85 -15.41
CA TYR A 133 -6.88 22.02 -14.67
C TYR A 133 -5.60 21.76 -15.47
N GLY A 134 -5.64 21.87 -16.81
CA GLY A 134 -4.46 21.70 -17.66
C GLY A 134 -3.79 20.34 -17.54
N LEU A 135 -4.54 19.29 -17.20
CA LEU A 135 -4.03 17.94 -17.05
C LEU A 135 -3.87 17.25 -18.40
N VAL A 136 -2.93 16.32 -18.45
CA VAL A 136 -2.72 15.36 -19.55
C VAL A 136 -2.84 13.95 -18.99
N PHE A 137 -2.87 12.91 -19.83
CA PHE A 137 -2.99 11.51 -19.40
C PHE A 137 -1.67 10.98 -18.80
N GLN A 138 -1.14 11.68 -17.81
CA GLN A 138 0.03 11.33 -17.02
C GLN A 138 -0.28 11.46 -15.52
N ALA A 139 0.39 10.65 -14.72
CA ALA A 139 0.38 10.77 -13.26
C ALA A 139 1.81 11.01 -12.78
N SER A 140 1.96 11.90 -11.80
CA SER A 140 3.24 12.19 -11.17
C SER A 140 3.21 11.86 -9.69
N GLN A 141 4.33 11.34 -9.18
CA GLN A 141 4.53 11.07 -7.76
C GLN A 141 5.96 11.48 -7.37
N GLU A 142 6.09 12.09 -6.20
CA GLU A 142 7.40 12.36 -5.61
C GLU A 142 7.94 11.10 -4.93
N VAL A 143 9.13 10.68 -5.34
CA VAL A 143 9.83 9.50 -4.85
C VAL A 143 11.24 9.95 -4.48
N PHE A 144 11.52 10.06 -3.17
CA PHE A 144 12.80 10.57 -2.63
C PHE A 144 13.22 11.95 -3.12
N GLY A 145 12.28 12.88 -3.24
CA GLY A 145 12.53 14.25 -3.70
C GLY A 145 12.66 14.39 -5.22
N GLU A 146 12.55 13.29 -5.97
CA GLU A 146 12.47 13.30 -7.43
C GLU A 146 11.02 13.06 -7.86
N VAL A 147 10.53 13.86 -8.81
CA VAL A 147 9.21 13.65 -9.41
C VAL A 147 9.31 12.62 -10.51
N GLN A 148 8.68 11.47 -10.32
CA GLN A 148 8.51 10.47 -11.35
C GLN A 148 7.15 10.66 -12.02
N THR A 149 7.14 10.70 -13.35
CA THR A 149 5.93 10.85 -14.16
C THR A 149 5.75 9.63 -15.04
N VAL A 150 4.53 9.09 -15.08
CA VAL A 150 4.16 7.93 -15.88
C VAL A 150 2.96 8.24 -16.78
N ASP A 151 3.02 7.73 -18.00
CA ASP A 151 1.91 7.77 -18.95
C ASP A 151 0.80 6.80 -18.49
N LEU A 152 -0.42 7.31 -18.29
CA LEU A 152 -1.61 6.52 -17.97
C LEU A 152 -2.19 5.82 -19.21
N ALA A 153 -1.92 6.39 -20.38
CA ALA A 153 -2.27 5.85 -21.69
C ALA A 153 -1.11 6.08 -22.65
N VAL A 154 -1.05 5.32 -23.74
CA VAL A 154 -0.01 5.47 -24.77
C VAL A 154 0.01 6.91 -25.30
N GLY A 155 1.14 7.60 -25.15
CA GLY A 155 1.28 9.00 -25.56
C GLY A 155 0.54 9.96 -24.63
N GLY A 156 0.53 9.66 -23.33
CA GLY A 156 -0.24 10.36 -22.31
C GLY A 156 0.08 11.85 -22.23
N GLU A 157 1.35 12.20 -22.41
CA GLU A 157 1.84 13.60 -22.48
C GLU A 157 1.09 14.45 -23.51
N GLY A 158 0.78 13.89 -24.68
CA GLY A 158 0.13 14.60 -25.78
C GLY A 158 -1.40 14.59 -25.73
N ARG A 159 -1.98 13.92 -24.72
CA ARG A 159 -3.41 13.71 -24.61
C ARG A 159 -3.99 14.55 -23.47
N PRO A 160 -4.64 15.70 -23.75
CA PRO A 160 -5.23 16.53 -22.73
C PRO A 160 -6.47 15.88 -22.11
N VAL A 161 -6.66 16.12 -20.81
CA VAL A 161 -7.88 15.79 -20.09
C VAL A 161 -8.93 16.86 -20.38
N THR A 162 -10.12 16.42 -20.75
CA THR A 162 -11.28 17.23 -21.12
C THR A 162 -12.51 16.64 -20.44
N ALA A 163 -13.61 17.38 -20.36
CA ALA A 163 -14.85 16.84 -19.79
C ALA A 163 -15.38 15.56 -20.50
N ALA A 164 -15.02 15.35 -21.77
CA ALA A 164 -15.42 14.17 -22.53
C ALA A 164 -14.63 12.90 -22.16
N ASN A 165 -13.40 13.06 -21.63
CA ASN A 165 -12.49 11.94 -21.34
C ASN A 165 -12.00 11.90 -19.88
N CYS A 166 -12.41 12.84 -19.03
CA CYS A 166 -11.97 12.92 -17.63
C CYS A 166 -12.31 11.66 -16.83
N ARG A 167 -13.42 10.99 -17.17
CA ARG A 167 -13.78 9.73 -16.53
C ARG A 167 -12.77 8.63 -16.80
N GLU A 168 -12.30 8.52 -18.04
CA GLU A 168 -11.26 7.57 -18.44
C GLU A 168 -9.95 7.86 -17.74
N TYR A 169 -9.57 9.14 -17.64
CA TYR A 169 -8.38 9.56 -16.88
C TYR A 169 -8.45 9.08 -15.42
N VAL A 170 -9.58 9.29 -14.75
CA VAL A 170 -9.79 8.83 -13.37
C VAL A 170 -9.72 7.31 -13.27
N ASP A 171 -10.39 6.60 -14.18
CA ASP A 171 -10.42 5.13 -14.17
C ASP A 171 -9.04 4.51 -14.48
N LEU A 172 -8.16 5.19 -15.24
CA LEU A 172 -6.78 4.74 -15.49
C LEU A 172 -5.81 5.07 -14.34
N TYR A 173 -6.07 6.15 -13.60
CA TYR A 173 -5.25 6.52 -12.45
C TYR A 173 -5.43 5.54 -11.28
N VAL A 174 -6.66 5.05 -11.09
CA VAL A 174 -7.08 4.18 -9.98
C VAL A 174 -6.62 2.73 -10.16
#